data_AF-A0A7W4ZX73-F1
#
_entry.id   AF-A0A7W4ZX73-F1
#
_cell.length_a   1.000
_cell.length_b   1.000
_cell.length_c   1.000
_cell.angle_alpha   90.00
_cell.angle_beta   90.00
_cell.angle_gamma   90.00
#
_symmetry.space_group_name_H-M   'P 1'
#
loop_
_entity.id
_entity.type
_entity.pdbx_description
1 polymer ?
#
loop_
_entity_poly.entity_id
_entity_poly.type
_entity_poly.pdbx_seq_one_letter_code
_entity_poly.pdbx_strand_id
1 'polypeptide(L)'
;MQARMTNPAYVLPGAMKGIGGIFQAIGGSGLGQELAEIVGLRASQINGCGACVHGHTANLRKAGASEERISAVAAWRHAPFFSDAERAALKLTEAVTRLADLSQESVPDALWDEVADHFDEKELSGLILTVSLTNMFNRINTTIQEPVGTTWG
;
A
#
# COMPACT_ATOMS: atom_id res chain seq x y z
N MET A 1 -14.69 -17.74 -3.69
CA MET A 1 -15.60 -16.59 -3.87
C MET A 1 -15.58 -16.19 -5.33
N GLN A 2 -16.68 -15.64 -5.84
CA GLN A 2 -16.76 -15.09 -7.20
C GLN A 2 -16.95 -13.58 -7.10
N ALA A 3 -16.32 -12.82 -8.00
CA ALA A 3 -16.53 -11.38 -8.07
C ALA A 3 -18.01 -11.06 -8.41
N ARG A 4 -18.56 -10.03 -7.77
CA ARG A 4 -19.92 -9.52 -8.01
C ARG A 4 -20.06 -8.87 -9.40
N MET A 5 -18.97 -8.33 -9.93
CA MET A 5 -18.88 -7.73 -11.26
C MET A 5 -17.42 -7.67 -11.72
N THR A 6 -17.20 -7.40 -13.01
CA THR A 6 -15.88 -7.03 -13.52
C THR A 6 -15.36 -5.79 -12.79
N ASN A 7 -14.06 -5.75 -12.47
CA ASN A 7 -13.46 -4.61 -11.79
C ASN A 7 -13.79 -3.29 -12.53
N PRO A 8 -14.37 -2.29 -11.83
CA PRO A 8 -14.79 -1.02 -12.42
C PRO A 8 -13.68 -0.31 -13.20
N ALA A 9 -12.42 -0.48 -12.81
CA ALA A 9 -11.29 0.08 -13.54
C ALA A 9 -11.20 -0.47 -14.97
N TYR A 10 -11.48 -1.76 -15.19
CA TYR A 10 -11.52 -2.37 -16.52
C TYR A 10 -12.82 -2.08 -17.28
N VAL A 11 -13.94 -1.85 -16.58
CA VAL A 11 -15.22 -1.50 -17.21
C VAL A 11 -15.20 -0.09 -17.80
N LEU A 12 -14.46 0.84 -17.18
CA LEU A 12 -14.35 2.23 -17.60
C LEU A 12 -12.96 2.48 -18.21
N PRO A 13 -12.79 2.51 -19.55
CA PRO A 13 -11.47 2.56 -20.19
C PRO A 13 -10.61 3.77 -19.77
N GLY A 14 -11.24 4.91 -19.46
CA GLY A 14 -10.53 6.10 -18.96
C GLY A 14 -9.91 5.91 -17.57
N ALA A 15 -10.47 5.02 -16.73
CA ALA A 15 -9.97 4.76 -15.39
C ALA A 15 -8.61 4.05 -15.43
N MET A 16 -8.45 3.00 -16.24
CA MET A 16 -7.15 2.33 -16.40
C MET A 16 -6.05 3.28 -16.86
N LYS A 17 -6.36 4.19 -17.80
CA LYS A 17 -5.38 5.18 -18.26
C LYS A 17 -4.94 6.12 -17.13
N GLY A 18 -5.90 6.64 -16.36
CA GLY A 18 -5.61 7.52 -15.22
C GLY A 18 -4.79 6.80 -14.14
N ILE A 19 -5.19 5.59 -13.77
CA ILE A 19 -4.49 4.74 -12.80
C ILE A 19 -3.07 4.42 -13.28
N GLY A 20 -2.89 4.06 -14.55
CA GLY A 20 -1.57 3.81 -15.14
C GLY A 20 -0.65 5.02 -15.08
N GLY A 21 -1.18 6.23 -15.27
CA GLY A 21 -0.42 7.46 -15.11
C GLY A 21 0.08 7.68 -13.67
N ILE A 22 -0.74 7.35 -12.67
CA ILE A 22 -0.34 7.41 -11.25
C ILE A 22 0.75 6.37 -10.96
N PHE A 23 0.60 5.13 -11.43
CA PHE A 23 1.65 4.10 -11.28
C PHE A 23 2.98 4.52 -11.93
N GLN A 24 2.92 5.12 -13.13
CA GLN A 24 4.12 5.62 -13.80
C GLN A 24 4.80 6.75 -13.00
N ALA A 25 4.02 7.67 -12.43
CA ALA A 25 4.56 8.72 -11.56
C ALA A 25 5.21 8.15 -10.29
N ILE A 26 4.58 7.16 -9.65
CA ILE A 26 5.16 6.44 -8.50
C ILE A 26 6.48 5.76 -8.91
N GLY A 27 6.53 5.07 -10.06
CA GLY A 27 7.76 4.43 -10.54
C GLY A 27 8.90 5.40 -10.84
N GLY A 28 8.60 6.67 -11.12
CA GLY A 28 9.59 7.74 -11.30
C GLY A 28 9.98 8.49 -10.01
N SER A 29 9.42 8.11 -8.85
CA SER A 29 9.61 8.84 -7.58
C SER A 29 10.94 8.58 -6.89
N GLY A 30 11.61 7.46 -7.19
CA GLY A 30 12.77 6.98 -6.43
C GLY A 30 12.42 6.03 -5.29
N LEU A 31 11.13 5.93 -4.92
CA LEU A 31 10.67 5.00 -3.88
C LEU A 31 10.97 3.55 -4.27
N GLY A 32 11.66 2.83 -3.38
CA GLY A 32 11.98 1.42 -3.59
C GLY A 32 10.73 0.55 -3.77
N GLN A 33 10.75 -0.32 -4.77
CA GLN A 33 9.62 -1.21 -5.09
C GLN A 33 9.23 -2.11 -3.90
N GLU A 34 10.22 -2.66 -3.18
CA GLU A 34 9.93 -3.48 -2.00
C GLU A 34 9.20 -2.70 -0.91
N LEU A 35 9.61 -1.45 -0.66
CA LEU A 35 8.94 -0.59 0.31
C LEU A 35 7.49 -0.28 -0.13
N ALA A 36 7.28 0.02 -1.41
CA ALA A 36 5.94 0.25 -1.96
C ALA A 36 5.02 -0.96 -1.74
N GLU A 37 5.54 -2.18 -1.92
CA GLU A 37 4.80 -3.41 -1.68
C GLU A 37 4.58 -3.70 -0.18
N ILE A 38 5.53 -3.36 0.70
CA ILE A 38 5.38 -3.50 2.17
C ILE A 38 4.26 -2.58 2.69
N VAL A 39 4.25 -1.31 2.29
CA VAL A 39 3.20 -0.37 2.70
C VAL A 39 1.85 -0.76 2.10
N GLY A 40 1.85 -1.23 0.85
CA GLY A 40 0.66 -1.76 0.18
C GLY A 40 0.08 -2.98 0.91
N LEU A 41 0.94 -3.92 1.33
CA LEU A 41 0.55 -5.07 2.14
C LEU A 41 -0.05 -4.62 3.47
N ARG A 42 0.58 -3.66 4.16
CA ARG A 42 0.10 -3.20 5.46
C ARG A 42 -1.26 -2.51 5.38
N ALA A 43 -1.45 -1.59 4.43
CA ALA A 43 -2.73 -0.95 4.20
C ALA A 43 -3.83 -1.98 3.86
N SER A 44 -3.50 -2.98 3.03
CA SER A 44 -4.43 -4.04 2.66
C SER A 44 -4.81 -4.96 3.82
N GLN A 45 -3.89 -5.24 4.75
CA GLN A 45 -4.15 -5.98 5.98
C GLN A 45 -5.12 -5.22 6.90
N ILE A 46 -4.92 -3.90 7.06
CA ILE A 46 -5.81 -3.06 7.87
C ILE A 46 -7.22 -3.02 7.28
N ASN A 47 -7.32 -2.84 5.96
CA ASN A 47 -8.59 -2.76 5.25
C ASN A 47 -9.27 -4.13 5.00
N GLY A 48 -8.62 -5.24 5.33
CA GLY A 48 -9.16 -6.59 5.13
C GLY A 48 -9.34 -7.00 3.66
N CYS A 49 -8.61 -6.39 2.71
CA CYS A 49 -8.71 -6.77 1.29
C CYS A 49 -7.89 -8.04 1.01
N GLY A 50 -8.51 -9.22 1.07
CA GLY A 50 -7.83 -10.51 0.87
C GLY A 50 -7.13 -10.66 -0.49
N ALA A 51 -7.75 -10.20 -1.59
CA ALA A 51 -7.12 -10.21 -2.91
C ALA A 51 -5.88 -9.30 -2.96
N CYS A 52 -5.95 -8.13 -2.33
CA CYS A 52 -4.84 -7.18 -2.28
C CYS A 52 -3.68 -7.70 -1.41
N VAL A 53 -3.99 -8.31 -0.26
CA VAL A 53 -3.00 -8.98 0.59
C VAL A 53 -2.27 -10.08 -0.19
N HIS A 54 -3.01 -10.90 -0.94
CA HIS A 54 -2.41 -11.91 -1.82
C HIS A 54 -1.50 -11.30 -2.89
N GLY A 55 -1.97 -10.26 -3.59
CA GLY A 55 -1.20 -9.58 -4.64
C GLY A 55 0.12 -9.00 -4.13
N HIS A 56 0.08 -8.18 -3.08
CA HIS A 56 1.30 -7.58 -2.49
C HIS A 56 2.25 -8.66 -1.95
N THR A 57 1.71 -9.71 -1.32
CA THR A 57 2.52 -10.85 -0.85
C THR A 57 3.23 -11.56 -2.02
N ALA A 58 2.51 -11.81 -3.13
CA ALA A 58 3.09 -12.44 -4.31
C ALA A 58 4.16 -11.55 -4.96
N ASN A 59 3.97 -10.23 -4.99
CA ASN A 59 4.95 -9.29 -5.52
C ASN A 59 6.20 -9.21 -4.65
N LEU A 60 6.06 -9.19 -3.31
CA LEU A 60 7.19 -9.24 -2.38
C LEU A 60 8.03 -10.52 -2.57
N ARG A 61 7.37 -11.67 -2.73
CA ARG A 61 8.07 -12.94 -3.04
C ARG A 61 8.83 -12.87 -4.36
N LYS A 62 8.21 -12.31 -5.41
CA LYS A 62 8.87 -12.11 -6.71
C LYS A 62 10.07 -11.16 -6.61
N ALA A 63 10.01 -10.18 -5.72
CA ALA A 63 11.10 -9.25 -5.43
C ALA A 63 12.19 -9.85 -4.51
N GLY A 64 12.02 -11.07 -4.01
CA GLY A 64 13.02 -11.76 -3.18
C GLY A 64 12.94 -11.48 -1.68
N ALA A 65 11.87 -10.84 -1.20
CA ALA A 65 11.65 -10.65 0.24
C ALA A 65 11.45 -12.00 0.94
N SER A 66 11.99 -12.13 2.16
CA SER A 66 11.86 -13.36 2.94
C SER A 66 10.46 -13.53 3.53
N GLU A 67 10.04 -14.78 3.77
CA GLU A 67 8.73 -15.06 4.38
C GLU A 67 8.63 -14.51 5.81
N GLU A 68 9.73 -14.44 6.57
CA GLU A 68 9.76 -13.81 7.89
C GLU A 68 9.39 -12.34 7.79
N ARG A 69 9.96 -11.62 6.82
CA ARG A 69 9.72 -10.19 6.63
C ARG A 69 8.30 -9.92 6.16
N ILE A 70 7.80 -10.69 5.17
CA ILE A 70 6.42 -10.59 4.68
C ILE A 70 5.42 -10.85 5.82
N SER A 71 5.60 -11.93 6.58
CA SER A 71 4.71 -12.31 7.67
C SER A 71 4.75 -11.29 8.81
N ALA A 72 5.92 -10.68 9.06
CA ALA A 72 6.11 -9.69 10.11
C ALA A 72 5.47 -8.33 9.82
N VAL A 73 5.09 -8.00 8.58
CA VAL A 73 4.47 -6.70 8.24
C VAL A 73 3.25 -6.40 9.11
N ALA A 74 2.45 -7.42 9.45
CA ALA A 74 1.27 -7.23 10.30
C ALA A 74 1.61 -6.81 11.75
N ALA A 75 2.81 -7.13 12.22
CA ALA A 75 3.31 -6.90 13.58
C ALA A 75 4.63 -6.11 13.57
N TRP A 76 4.85 -5.27 12.55
CA TRP A 76 6.14 -4.66 12.23
C TRP A 76 6.80 -3.90 13.39
N ARG A 77 6.01 -3.32 14.31
CA ARG A 77 6.52 -2.59 15.48
C ARG A 77 7.44 -3.42 16.36
N HIS A 78 7.16 -4.72 16.44
CA HIS A 78 7.88 -5.67 17.28
C HIS A 78 8.80 -6.60 16.49
N ALA A 79 8.99 -6.34 15.19
CA ALA A 79 9.82 -7.13 14.32
C ALA A 79 11.18 -6.44 14.08
N PRO A 80 12.30 -7.18 14.12
CA PRO A 80 13.64 -6.62 13.90
C PRO A 80 13.99 -6.47 12.42
N PHE A 81 13.08 -6.79 11.50
CA PHE A 81 13.38 -6.91 10.07
C PHE A 81 13.30 -5.60 9.30
N PHE A 82 12.83 -4.51 9.92
CA PHE A 82 12.53 -3.26 9.24
C PHE A 82 13.48 -2.14 9.67
N SER A 83 14.00 -1.36 8.71
CA SER A 83 14.82 -0.18 8.97
C SER A 83 14.00 0.97 9.55
N ASP A 84 14.65 2.00 10.08
CA ASP A 84 13.93 3.16 10.64
C ASP A 84 13.09 3.89 9.58
N ALA A 85 13.61 4.02 8.35
CA ALA A 85 12.85 4.58 7.22
C ALA A 85 11.60 3.75 6.90
N GLU A 86 11.71 2.42 6.88
CA GLU A 86 10.56 1.53 6.64
C GLU A 86 9.53 1.61 7.76
N ARG A 87 9.99 1.74 9.01
CA ARG A 87 9.12 1.90 10.18
C ARG A 87 8.38 3.25 10.12
N ALA A 88 9.04 4.33 9.73
CA ALA A 88 8.41 5.63 9.52
C ALA A 88 7.34 5.55 8.42
N ALA A 89 7.66 4.94 7.27
CA ALA A 89 6.72 4.71 6.18
C ALA A 89 5.52 3.84 6.60
N LEU A 90 5.74 2.80 7.42
CA LEU A 90 4.68 1.97 7.98
C LEU A 90 3.80 2.74 8.97
N LYS A 91 4.36 3.62 9.81
CA LYS A 91 3.57 4.52 10.68
C LYS A 91 2.66 5.42 9.84
N LEU A 92 3.21 6.09 8.83
CA LEU A 92 2.44 6.93 7.91
C LEU A 92 1.34 6.11 7.22
N THR A 93 1.67 4.91 6.77
CA THR A 93 0.70 4.00 6.12
C THR A 93 -0.48 3.69 7.02
N GLU A 94 -0.26 3.35 8.29
CA GLU A 94 -1.34 3.09 9.23
C GLU A 94 -2.18 4.35 9.51
N ALA A 95 -1.50 5.50 9.70
CA ALA A 95 -2.14 6.78 9.97
C ALA A 95 -3.08 7.22 8.83
N VAL A 96 -2.60 7.19 7.59
CA VAL A 96 -3.37 7.55 6.38
C VAL A 96 -4.47 6.54 6.10
N THR A 97 -4.21 5.23 6.29
CA THR A 97 -5.22 4.19 6.03
C THR A 97 -6.40 4.28 7.00
N ARG A 98 -6.14 4.63 8.26
CA ARG A 98 -7.15 4.72 9.32
C ARG A 98 -7.75 6.12 9.48
N LEU A 99 -7.69 6.95 8.43
CA LEU A 99 -8.17 8.34 8.44
C LEU A 99 -9.59 8.51 9.02
N ALA A 100 -10.47 7.53 8.81
CA ALA A 100 -11.86 7.56 9.29
C ALA A 100 -12.01 7.21 10.79
N ASP A 101 -11.02 6.61 11.44
CA ASP A 101 -11.08 6.15 12.83
C ASP A 101 -10.74 7.24 13.84
N LEU A 102 -10.28 8.41 13.39
CA LEU A 102 -9.53 9.33 14.22
C LEU A 102 -10.42 10.37 14.92
N SER A 103 -10.07 10.65 16.19
CA SER A 103 -10.61 11.77 16.96
C SER A 103 -9.70 13.02 16.93
N GLN A 104 -8.52 12.91 16.31
CA GLN A 104 -7.52 13.96 16.15
C GLN A 104 -6.94 13.93 14.73
N GLU A 105 -5.95 14.80 14.47
CA GLU A 105 -5.26 14.85 13.18
C GLU A 105 -4.65 13.50 12.79
N SER A 106 -4.79 13.14 11.50
CA SER A 106 -4.33 11.86 10.98
C SER A 106 -2.83 11.74 10.93
N VAL A 107 -2.16 12.77 10.44
CA VAL A 107 -0.70 12.82 10.36
C VAL A 107 -0.27 14.07 11.12
N PRO A 108 -0.04 13.98 12.45
CA PRO A 108 0.51 15.09 13.21
C PRO A 108 1.91 15.49 12.71
N ASP A 109 2.30 16.75 12.89
CA ASP A 109 3.62 17.28 12.47
C ASP A 109 4.79 16.37 12.90
N ALA A 110 4.77 15.86 14.14
CA ALA A 110 5.83 14.97 14.62
C ALA A 110 5.98 13.66 13.82
N LEU A 111 4.87 13.11 13.29
CA LEU A 111 4.92 11.96 12.39
C LEU A 111 5.39 12.39 11.00
N TRP A 112 4.94 13.55 10.51
CA TRP A 112 5.40 14.09 9.24
C TRP A 112 6.92 14.30 9.23
N ASP A 113 7.45 14.98 10.25
CA ASP A 113 8.88 15.26 10.40
C ASP A 113 9.70 13.97 10.48
N GLU A 114 9.24 12.96 11.25
CA GLU A 114 9.90 11.64 11.33
C GLU A 114 10.02 10.98 9.94
N VAL A 115 8.98 11.07 9.11
CA VAL A 115 9.01 10.48 7.77
C VAL A 115 9.87 11.33 6.83
N ALA A 116 9.78 12.66 6.92
CA ALA A 116 10.55 13.58 6.08
C ALA A 116 12.06 13.53 6.35
N ASP A 117 12.50 13.08 7.53
CA ASP A 117 13.91 12.82 7.83
C ASP A 117 14.50 11.65 7.01
N HIS A 118 13.65 10.79 6.43
CA HIS A 118 14.06 9.57 5.71
C HIS A 118 13.87 9.61 4.20
N PHE A 119 13.01 10.49 3.69
CA PHE A 119 12.59 10.49 2.29
C PHE A 119 12.60 11.91 1.73
N ASP A 120 13.11 12.08 0.51
CA ASP A 120 13.00 13.36 -0.18
C ASP A 120 11.56 13.65 -0.65
N GLU A 121 11.30 14.86 -1.15
CA GLU A 121 9.96 15.28 -1.58
C GLU A 121 9.37 14.37 -2.68
N LYS A 122 10.20 13.82 -3.57
CA LYS A 122 9.75 12.91 -4.63
C LYS A 122 9.43 11.54 -4.06
N GLU A 123 10.29 11.00 -3.21
CA GLU A 123 10.06 9.72 -2.53
C GLU A 123 8.81 9.78 -1.63
N LEU A 124 8.64 10.87 -0.87
CA LEU A 124 7.43 11.16 -0.08
C LEU A 124 6.18 11.18 -0.96
N SER A 125 6.25 11.86 -2.11
CA SER A 125 5.15 11.86 -3.09
C SER A 125 4.81 10.45 -3.57
N GLY A 126 5.83 9.65 -3.88
CA GLY A 126 5.67 8.24 -4.23
C GLY A 126 5.02 7.42 -3.12
N LEU A 127 5.45 7.61 -1.88
CA LEU A 127 4.94 6.91 -0.70
C LEU A 127 3.46 7.24 -0.45
N ILE A 128 3.10 8.52 -0.42
CA ILE A 128 1.73 8.99 -0.21
C ILE A 128 0.81 8.47 -1.31
N LEU A 129 1.23 8.57 -2.58
CA LEU A 129 0.46 8.07 -3.71
C LEU A 129 0.30 6.55 -3.67
N THR A 130 1.34 5.81 -3.26
CA THR A 130 1.26 4.36 -3.09
C THR A 130 0.21 3.98 -2.06
N VAL A 131 0.29 4.55 -0.85
CA VAL A 131 -0.67 4.26 0.23
C VAL A 131 -2.10 4.64 -0.19
N SER A 132 -2.26 5.79 -0.85
CA SER A 132 -3.56 6.27 -1.34
C SER A 132 -4.15 5.35 -2.42
N LEU A 133 -3.33 4.94 -3.39
CA LEU A 133 -3.75 4.08 -4.48
C LEU A 133 -4.08 2.67 -3.99
N THR A 134 -3.30 2.12 -3.05
CA THR A 134 -3.65 0.87 -2.37
C THR A 134 -5.00 0.99 -1.65
N ASN A 135 -5.24 2.09 -0.93
CA ASN A 135 -6.51 2.34 -0.27
C ASN A 135 -7.70 2.43 -1.24
N MET A 136 -7.50 3.00 -2.44
CA MET A 136 -8.48 3.00 -3.53
C MET A 136 -8.76 1.56 -3.98
N PHE A 137 -7.73 0.77 -4.27
CA PHE A 137 -7.91 -0.63 -4.71
C PHE A 137 -8.54 -1.52 -3.65
N ASN A 138 -8.20 -1.34 -2.38
CA ASN A 138 -8.85 -2.05 -1.28
C ASN A 138 -10.37 -1.79 -1.28
N ARG A 139 -10.80 -0.53 -1.48
CA ARG A 139 -12.22 -0.17 -1.56
C ARG A 139 -12.91 -0.83 -2.77
N ILE A 140 -12.27 -0.79 -3.94
CA ILE A 140 -12.80 -1.42 -5.16
C ILE A 140 -12.94 -2.94 -4.97
N ASN A 141 -11.84 -3.61 -4.62
CA ASN A 141 -11.75 -5.07 -4.61
C ASN A 141 -12.61 -5.69 -3.51
N THR A 142 -12.68 -5.06 -2.32
CA THR A 142 -13.59 -5.51 -1.26
C THR A 142 -15.06 -5.31 -1.66
N THR A 143 -15.40 -4.21 -2.34
CA THR A 143 -16.77 -3.93 -2.78
C THR A 143 -17.27 -4.96 -3.79
N ILE A 144 -16.42 -5.35 -4.75
CA ILE A 144 -16.79 -6.33 -5.78
C ILE A 144 -16.52 -7.78 -5.35
N GLN A 145 -16.02 -8.03 -4.13
CA GLN A 145 -15.62 -9.38 -3.67
C GLN A 145 -14.62 -10.05 -4.62
N GLU A 146 -13.60 -9.31 -5.03
CA GLU A 146 -12.54 -9.82 -5.89
C GLU A 146 -11.91 -11.09 -5.26
N PRO A 147 -11.82 -12.20 -6.01
CA PRO A 147 -11.32 -13.46 -5.47
C PRO A 147 -9.86 -13.38 -5.00
N VAL A 148 -9.57 -14.05 -3.89
CA VAL A 148 -8.18 -14.29 -3.48
C VAL A 148 -7.52 -15.19 -4.52
N GLY A 149 -6.28 -14.88 -4.90
CA GLY A 149 -5.58 -15.55 -6.01
C GLY A 149 -5.59 -14.73 -7.30
N THR A 150 -6.42 -13.68 -7.40
CA THR A 150 -6.26 -12.69 -8.46
C THR A 150 -4.91 -12.01 -8.29
N THR A 151 -4.12 -12.00 -9.35
CA THR A 151 -2.90 -11.20 -9.45
C THR A 151 -3.10 -10.21 -10.59
N TRP A 152 -2.71 -8.96 -10.34
CA TRP A 152 -2.71 -7.91 -11.35
C TRP A 152 -1.25 -7.74 -11.76
N GLY A 153 -0.94 -8.23 -12.96
CA GLY A 153 0.41 -8.17 -13.54
C GLY A 153 0.76 -6.77 -14.03
#